data_AF-A0A1X1Y4U7-F1
#
_entry.id   AF-A0A1X1Y4U7-F1
#
_cell.length_a   1.000
_cell.length_b   1.000
_cell.length_c   1.000
_cell.angle_alpha   90.00
_cell.angle_beta   90.00
_cell.angle_gamma   90.00
#
_symmetry.space_group_name_H-M   'P 1'
#
loop_
_entity.id
_entity.type
_entity.pdbx_description
1 polymer ?
#
loop_
_entity_poly.entity_id
_entity_poly.type
_entity_poly.pdbx_seq_one_letter_code
_entity_poly.pdbx_strand_id
1 'polypeptide(L)'
;MTSTYRRPVARYWWAKRRSYLLFMLREISCVFVAWSVAYLLLLVNAVGAGRDSYLRFLDFSANPAVVAVNVVAWIFLLLHAVTWFGLAPRAIVLHIRGNRVPGRVVLAGHYAAWLLVSVIVAWMVTS
;
A
#
# COMPACT_ATOMS: atom_id res chain seq x y z
N MET A 1 44.95 19.86 -13.01
CA MET A 1 43.86 19.25 -12.22
C MET A 1 42.56 19.40 -12.98
N THR A 2 42.10 18.36 -13.68
CA THR A 2 40.79 18.39 -14.35
C THR A 2 39.70 18.26 -13.30
N SER A 3 39.07 19.38 -12.94
CA SER A 3 37.92 19.38 -12.05
C SER A 3 36.81 18.54 -12.67
N THR A 4 36.48 17.41 -12.05
CA THR A 4 35.40 16.53 -12.50
C THR A 4 34.06 17.25 -12.33
N TYR A 5 33.39 17.56 -13.45
CA TYR A 5 32.10 18.24 -13.42
C TYR A 5 31.05 17.37 -12.71
N ARG A 6 30.52 17.84 -11.56
CA ARG A 6 29.36 17.24 -10.90
C ARG A 6 28.09 17.95 -11.35
N ARG A 7 27.19 17.20 -11.98
CA ARG A 7 25.88 17.72 -12.38
C ARG A 7 25.01 17.96 -11.13
N PRO A 8 24.42 19.16 -10.93
CA PRO A 8 23.55 19.41 -9.80
C PRO A 8 22.27 18.58 -9.90
N VAL A 9 21.88 17.95 -8.79
CA VAL A 9 20.65 17.15 -8.70
C VAL A 9 19.52 18.08 -8.23
N ALA A 10 18.54 18.33 -9.10
CA ALA A 10 17.40 19.20 -8.77
C ALA A 10 16.51 18.58 -7.68
N ARG A 11 15.87 19.39 -6.82
CA ARG A 11 14.98 18.91 -5.73
C ARG A 11 13.85 17.98 -6.22
N TYR A 12 13.29 18.26 -7.39
CA TYR A 12 12.25 17.44 -8.05
C TYR A 12 12.83 16.56 -9.16
N TRP A 13 14.06 16.07 -9.00
CA TRP A 13 14.71 15.16 -9.96
C TRP A 13 13.84 13.94 -10.28
N TRP A 14 13.12 13.45 -9.28
CA TRP A 14 12.27 12.25 -9.36
C TRP A 14 11.04 12.46 -10.23
N ALA A 15 10.56 13.70 -10.40
CA ALA A 15 9.39 14.01 -11.22
C ALA A 15 9.63 13.87 -12.74
N LYS A 16 10.90 13.83 -13.16
CA LYS A 16 11.26 13.82 -14.59
C LYS A 16 11.15 12.45 -15.26
N ARG A 17 11.17 11.35 -14.49
CA ARG A 17 11.04 9.99 -15.04
C ARG A 17 9.99 9.21 -14.28
N ARG A 18 9.14 8.49 -15.03
CA ARG A 18 8.08 7.63 -14.46
C ARG A 18 8.62 6.60 -13.46
N SER A 19 9.79 6.02 -13.69
CA SER A 19 10.42 5.07 -12.75
C SER A 19 10.76 5.70 -11.40
N TYR A 20 11.30 6.93 -11.39
CA TYR A 20 11.63 7.65 -10.17
C TYR A 20 10.39 8.20 -9.46
N LEU A 21 9.39 8.64 -10.23
CA LEU A 21 8.06 9.00 -9.71
C LEU A 21 7.43 7.83 -8.96
N LEU A 22 7.32 6.64 -9.59
CA LEU A 22 6.73 5.47 -8.97
C LEU A 22 7.51 5.00 -7.74
N PHE A 23 8.85 5.07 -7.80
CA PHE A 23 9.69 4.79 -6.63
C PHE A 23 9.38 5.75 -5.48
N MET A 24 9.35 7.05 -5.73
CA MET A 24 9.08 8.05 -4.68
C MET A 24 7.66 7.92 -4.12
N LEU A 25 6.66 7.71 -4.99
CA LEU A 25 5.27 7.49 -4.56
C LEU A 25 5.13 6.22 -3.71
N ARG A 26 5.89 5.16 -4.04
CA ARG A 26 5.96 3.96 -3.20
C ARG A 26 6.55 4.28 -1.84
N GLU A 27 7.62 5.06 -1.74
CA GLU A 27 8.16 5.44 -0.42
C GLU A 27 7.15 6.30 0.36
N ILE A 28 6.51 7.29 -0.27
CA ILE A 28 5.51 8.15 0.35
C ILE A 28 4.28 7.36 0.85
N SER A 29 3.96 6.22 0.21
CA SER A 29 2.85 5.37 0.64
C SER A 29 2.97 4.91 2.10
N CYS A 30 4.17 4.88 2.69
CA CYS A 30 4.36 4.50 4.09
C CYS A 30 3.60 5.42 5.07
N VAL A 31 3.47 6.71 4.75
CA VAL A 31 2.72 7.68 5.56
C VAL A 31 1.24 7.34 5.58
N PHE A 32 0.70 6.94 4.42
CA PHE A 32 -0.70 6.52 4.30
C PHE A 32 -0.95 5.17 4.96
N VAL A 33 0.01 4.24 4.89
CA VAL A 33 -0.04 2.99 5.66
C VAL A 33 -0.07 3.28 7.16
N ALA A 34 0.80 4.17 7.65
CA ALA A 34 0.81 4.57 9.05
C ALA A 34 -0.51 5.22 9.48
N TRP A 35 -1.08 6.09 8.62
CA TRP A 35 -2.41 6.66 8.84
C TRP A 35 -3.50 5.58 8.94
N SER A 36 -3.55 4.64 8.00
CA SER A 36 -4.53 3.54 8.03
C SER A 36 -4.42 2.70 9.28
N VAL A 37 -3.19 2.39 9.74
CA VAL A 37 -2.96 1.66 10.99
C VAL A 37 -3.47 2.48 12.19
N ALA A 38 -3.12 3.76 12.27
CA ALA A 38 -3.59 4.63 13.35
C ALA A 38 -5.13 4.74 13.36
N TYR A 39 -5.76 4.90 12.21
CA TYR A 39 -7.21 4.94 12.06
C TYR A 39 -7.88 3.65 12.55
N LEU A 40 -7.33 2.48 12.20
CA LEU A 40 -7.83 1.19 12.68
C LEU A 40 -7.65 1.02 14.19
N LEU A 41 -6.53 1.49 14.76
CA LEU A 41 -6.33 1.48 16.21
C LEU A 41 -7.34 2.37 16.95
N LEU A 42 -7.68 3.53 16.39
CA LEU A 42 -8.74 4.39 16.91
C LEU A 42 -10.10 3.70 16.87
N LEU A 43 -10.41 2.99 15.78
CA LEU A 43 -11.63 2.18 15.69
C LEU A 43 -11.67 1.09 16.77
N VAL A 44 -10.59 0.30 16.91
CA VAL A 44 -10.50 -0.76 17.92
C VAL A 44 -10.65 -0.20 19.33
N ASN A 45 -10.00 0.94 19.61
CA ASN A 45 -10.13 1.63 20.89
C ASN A 45 -11.58 2.10 21.13
N ALA A 46 -12.22 2.71 20.13
CA ALA A 46 -13.60 3.18 20.24
C ALA A 46 -14.60 2.05 20.47
N VAL A 47 -14.41 0.90 19.82
CA VAL A 47 -15.23 -0.31 20.03
C VAL A 47 -15.04 -0.84 21.45
N GLY A 48 -13.80 -0.90 21.96
CA GLY A 48 -13.50 -1.35 23.31
C GLY A 48 -13.99 -0.42 24.42
N ALA A 49 -14.06 0.89 24.15
CA ALA A 49 -14.48 1.92 25.10
C ALA A 49 -16.01 2.06 25.25
N GLY A 50 -16.80 1.28 24.49
CA GLY A 50 -18.26 1.24 24.58
C GLY A 50 -18.99 2.10 23.57
N ARG A 51 -20.33 2.05 23.63
CA ARG A 51 -21.24 2.56 22.60
C ARG A 51 -21.05 4.04 22.27
N ASP A 52 -20.88 4.89 23.28
CA ASP A 52 -20.78 6.34 23.08
C ASP A 52 -19.48 6.74 22.37
N SER A 53 -18.37 6.07 22.69
CA SER A 53 -17.08 6.28 22.03
C SER A 53 -17.13 5.81 20.59
N TYR A 54 -17.81 4.68 20.33
CA TYR A 54 -18.04 4.18 18.98
C TYR A 54 -18.89 5.14 18.12
N LEU A 55 -19.98 5.68 18.67
CA LEU A 55 -20.81 6.67 17.95
C LEU A 55 -20.02 7.94 17.61
N ARG A 56 -19.23 8.47 18.54
CA ARG A 56 -18.35 9.62 18.26
C ARG A 56 -17.33 9.31 17.16
N PHE A 57 -16.80 8.09 17.14
CA PHE A 57 -15.89 7.66 16.08
C PHE A 57 -16.60 7.59 14.73
N LEU A 58 -17.86 7.12 14.68
CA LEU A 58 -18.66 7.10 13.46
C LEU A 58 -18.94 8.52 12.95
N ASP A 59 -19.30 9.46 13.83
CA ASP A 59 -19.52 10.86 13.46
C ASP A 59 -18.24 11.51 12.91
N PHE A 60 -17.10 11.24 13.55
CA PHE A 60 -15.79 11.66 13.03
C PHE A 60 -15.50 11.05 11.65
N SER A 61 -15.80 9.76 11.48
CA SER A 61 -15.56 9.02 10.24
C SER A 61 -16.48 9.45 9.10
N ALA A 62 -17.70 9.93 9.43
CA ALA A 62 -18.66 10.47 8.48
C ALA A 62 -18.27 11.85 7.93
N ASN A 63 -17.28 12.53 8.54
CA ASN A 63 -16.78 13.80 8.05
C ASN A 63 -16.21 13.65 6.62
N PRO A 64 -16.68 14.43 5.63
CA PRO A 64 -16.19 14.35 4.25
C PRO A 64 -14.68 14.47 4.10
N ALA A 65 -14.01 15.24 4.97
CA ALA A 65 -12.56 15.37 4.96
C ALA A 65 -11.86 14.05 5.35
N VAL A 66 -12.39 13.35 6.37
CA VAL A 66 -11.85 12.06 6.83
C VAL A 66 -12.09 11.00 5.77
N VAL A 67 -13.27 10.99 5.14
CA VAL A 67 -13.57 10.12 3.99
C VAL A 67 -12.59 10.37 2.86
N ALA A 68 -12.33 11.62 2.48
CA ALA A 68 -11.38 11.97 1.43
C ALA A 68 -9.95 11.47 1.75
N VAL A 69 -9.47 11.67 2.98
CA VAL A 69 -8.16 11.17 3.42
C VAL A 69 -8.12 9.65 3.35
N ASN A 70 -9.17 8.95 3.79
CA ASN A 70 -9.22 7.49 3.74
C ASN A 70 -9.27 6.95 2.30
N VAL A 71 -9.96 7.62 1.38
CA VAL A 71 -9.94 7.26 -0.05
C VAL A 71 -8.55 7.44 -0.64
N VAL A 72 -7.88 8.55 -0.34
CA VAL A 72 -6.49 8.78 -0.79
C VAL A 72 -5.56 7.73 -0.19
N ALA A 73 -5.70 7.44 1.11
CA ALA A 73 -4.92 6.40 1.77
C ALA A 73 -5.14 5.04 1.09
N TRP A 74 -6.38 4.67 0.79
CA TRP A 74 -6.71 3.44 0.08
C TRP A 74 -6.03 3.34 -1.29
N ILE A 75 -6.01 4.43 -2.08
CA ILE A 75 -5.28 4.49 -3.37
C ILE A 75 -3.78 4.27 -3.16
N PHE A 76 -3.18 4.89 -2.15
CA PHE A 76 -1.76 4.69 -1.83
C PHE A 76 -1.45 3.27 -1.32
N LEU A 77 -2.37 2.66 -0.57
CA LEU A 77 -2.26 1.26 -0.14
C LEU A 77 -2.31 0.31 -1.34
N LEU A 78 -3.18 0.55 -2.32
CA LEU A 78 -3.21 -0.21 -3.57
C LEU A 78 -1.90 -0.07 -4.35
N LEU A 79 -1.38 1.15 -4.47
CA LEU A 79 -0.08 1.41 -5.09
C LEU A 79 1.04 0.65 -4.34
N HIS A 80 1.03 0.69 -3.01
CA HIS A 80 1.98 -0.02 -2.16
C HIS A 80 1.93 -1.53 -2.41
N ALA A 81 0.73 -2.13 -2.34
CA ALA A 81 0.53 -3.56 -2.55
C ALA A 81 0.97 -4.00 -3.95
N VAL A 82 0.55 -3.31 -5.01
CA VAL A 82 0.89 -3.64 -6.40
C VAL A 82 2.41 -3.54 -6.64
N THR A 83 3.05 -2.48 -6.14
CA THR A 83 4.50 -2.33 -6.30
C THR A 83 5.28 -3.36 -5.49
N TRP A 84 4.80 -3.76 -4.32
CA TRP A 84 5.36 -4.84 -3.51
C TRP A 84 5.24 -6.21 -4.19
N PHE A 85 4.06 -6.54 -4.76
CA PHE A 85 3.87 -7.78 -5.52
C PHE A 85 4.78 -7.87 -6.74
N GLY A 86 5.07 -6.75 -7.41
CA GLY A 86 6.03 -6.71 -8.52
C GLY A 86 7.49 -6.99 -8.11
N LEU A 87 7.83 -6.79 -6.83
CA LEU A 87 9.17 -7.02 -6.27
C LEU A 87 9.32 -8.41 -5.66
N ALA A 88 8.24 -8.98 -5.12
CA ALA A 88 8.21 -10.34 -4.55
C ALA A 88 8.86 -11.42 -5.45
N PRO A 89 8.51 -11.55 -6.76
CA PRO A 89 9.12 -12.57 -7.63
C PRO A 89 10.59 -12.28 -8.00
N ARG A 90 11.11 -11.08 -7.70
CA ARG A 90 12.54 -10.78 -7.89
C ARG A 90 13.37 -11.21 -6.68
N ALA A 91 12.80 -11.17 -5.48
CA ALA A 91 13.45 -11.63 -4.26
C ALA A 91 13.36 -13.15 -4.08
N ILE A 92 12.25 -13.76 -4.53
CA ILE A 92 11.99 -15.19 -4.37
C ILE A 92 12.38 -15.92 -5.67
N VAL A 93 13.55 -16.55 -5.68
CA VAL A 93 13.97 -17.41 -6.80
C VAL A 93 13.53 -18.85 -6.52
N LEU A 94 12.31 -19.19 -6.92
CA LEU A 94 11.78 -20.55 -6.80
C LEU A 94 12.32 -21.44 -7.93
N HIS A 95 12.90 -22.57 -7.56
CA HIS A 95 13.23 -23.67 -8.47
C HIS A 95 12.32 -24.85 -8.14
N ILE A 96 11.46 -25.25 -9.07
CA ILE A 96 10.57 -26.40 -8.91
C ILE A 96 11.02 -27.46 -9.92
N ARG A 97 11.32 -28.68 -9.45
CA ARG A 97 11.80 -29.80 -10.28
C ARG A 97 12.98 -29.44 -11.20
N GLY A 98 13.94 -28.67 -10.69
CA GLY A 98 15.13 -28.25 -11.43
C GLY A 98 14.92 -27.09 -12.43
N ASN A 99 13.67 -26.66 -12.67
CA ASN A 99 13.36 -25.54 -13.54
C ASN A 99 13.05 -24.28 -12.73
N ARG A 100 13.59 -23.14 -13.16
CA ARG A 100 13.29 -21.83 -12.57
C ARG A 100 11.83 -21.47 -12.87
N VAL A 101 11.04 -21.22 -11.83
CA VAL A 101 9.65 -20.79 -11.98
C VAL A 101 9.64 -19.39 -12.60
N PRO A 102 8.85 -19.14 -13.66
CA PRO A 102 8.73 -17.80 -14.22
C PRO A 102 8.13 -16.86 -13.17
N GLY A 103 8.75 -15.68 -12.98
CA GLY A 103 8.26 -14.69 -12.01
C GLY A 103 6.80 -14.26 -12.24
N ARG A 104 6.27 -14.43 -13.47
CA ARG A 104 4.85 -14.21 -13.80
C ARG A 104 3.91 -15.18 -13.07
N VAL A 105 4.32 -16.43 -12.86
CA VAL A 105 3.51 -17.44 -12.15
C VAL A 105 3.44 -17.09 -10.67
N VAL A 106 4.56 -16.68 -10.08
CA VAL A 106 4.62 -16.21 -8.69
C VAL A 106 3.75 -14.97 -8.51
N LEU A 107 3.83 -14.02 -9.44
CA LEU A 107 2.99 -12.82 -9.43
C LEU A 107 1.49 -13.16 -9.52
N ALA A 108 1.11 -14.04 -10.45
CA ALA A 108 -0.27 -14.50 -10.60
C ALA A 108 -0.79 -15.18 -9.33
N GLY A 109 0.04 -15.98 -8.65
CA GLY A 109 -0.29 -16.59 -7.36
C GLY A 109 -0.57 -15.55 -6.27
N HIS A 110 0.21 -14.47 -6.19
CA HIS A 110 -0.03 -13.39 -5.24
C HIS A 110 -1.34 -12.65 -5.52
N TYR A 111 -1.62 -12.33 -6.79
CA TYR A 111 -2.89 -11.70 -7.15
C TYR A 111 -4.09 -12.62 -6.91
N ALA A 112 -3.95 -13.92 -7.18
CA ALA A 112 -5.00 -14.90 -6.92
C ALA A 112 -5.28 -15.02 -5.41
N ALA A 113 -4.23 -15.11 -4.59
CA ALA A 113 -4.36 -15.13 -3.13
C ALA A 113 -5.00 -13.84 -2.62
N TRP A 114 -4.59 -12.67 -3.14
CA TRP A 114 -5.16 -11.38 -2.76
C TRP A 114 -6.65 -11.29 -3.12
N LEU A 115 -7.03 -11.71 -4.33
CA LEU A 115 -8.43 -11.75 -4.76
C LEU A 115 -9.25 -12.67 -3.86
N LEU A 116 -8.74 -13.87 -3.57
CA LEU A 116 -9.41 -14.85 -2.72
C LEU A 116 -9.67 -14.30 -1.32
N VAL A 117 -8.65 -13.72 -0.68
CA VAL A 117 -8.79 -13.09 0.65
C VAL A 117 -9.80 -11.94 0.60
N SER A 118 -9.77 -11.12 -0.45
CA SER A 118 -10.71 -10.00 -0.61
C SER A 118 -12.16 -10.48 -0.73
N VAL A 119 -12.40 -11.56 -1.48
CA VAL A 119 -13.73 -12.18 -1.62
C VAL A 119 -14.21 -12.76 -0.29
N ILE A 120 -13.35 -13.46 0.44
CA ILE A 120 -13.70 -14.03 1.75
C ILE A 120 -14.07 -12.91 2.74
N VAL A 121 -13.26 -11.85 2.82
CA VAL A 121 -13.53 -10.71 3.71
C VAL A 121 -14.83 -10.01 3.31
N ALA A 122 -15.03 -9.75 2.01
CA ALA A 122 -16.26 -9.13 1.53
C ALA A 122 -17.48 -9.98 1.90
N TRP A 123 -17.41 -11.29 1.67
CA TRP A 123 -18.47 -12.22 2.04
C TRP A 123 -18.78 -12.15 3.54
N MET A 124 -17.77 -12.26 4.41
CA MET A 124 -17.94 -12.19 5.87
C MET A 124 -18.55 -10.87 6.36
N VAL A 125 -18.30 -9.76 5.67
CA VAL A 125 -18.85 -8.44 6.03
C VAL A 125 -20.29 -8.28 5.54
N THR A 126 -20.65 -8.91 4.41
CA THR A 126 -21.99 -8.80 3.80
C THR A 126 -22.98 -9.89 4.21
N SER A 127 -22.49 -11.00 4.77
CA SER A 127 -23.31 -12.12 5.29
C SER A 127 -23.86 -11.82 6.66
#